data_AF-A0A5B1R0Z9-F1
#
_entry.id   AF-A0A5B1R0Z9-F1
#
_cell.length_a   1.000
_cell.length_b   1.000
_cell.length_c   1.000
_cell.angle_alpha   90.00
_cell.angle_beta   90.00
_cell.angle_gamma   90.00
#
_symmetry.space_group_name_H-M   'P 1'
#
loop_
_entity.id
_entity.type
_entity.pdbx_description
1 polymer ?
#
loop_
_entity_poly.entity_id
_entity_poly.type
_entity_poly.pdbx_seq_one_letter_code
_entity_poly.pdbx_strand_id
1 'polypeptide(L)'
;MDGPLPCPYYAEYEVDSEGNYIPDPEFGYKLTSESIENRREWRATYFKGREPMLTLPPHLQVSPSRPAHMLPKLLFGFALSFSQAFSYAKRRKIKLLGEKADPILRPSYAALKTITDLDRRTGADLNYEIPRVEGYDFMIALYSNLTLEDDQLEEEEEKEVIEILQRELRISDPPMWYWDGTFIENS
;
A
#
# COMPACT_ATOMS: atom_id res chain seq x y z
N MET A 1 23.52 -5.75 -17.98
CA MET A 1 23.27 -5.03 -16.72
C MET A 1 21.86 -4.50 -16.85
N ASP A 2 20.89 -5.29 -16.39
CA ASP A 2 19.49 -4.87 -16.38
C ASP A 2 19.34 -3.92 -15.19
N GLY A 3 19.21 -2.63 -15.52
CA GLY A 3 18.99 -1.58 -14.52
C GLY A 3 17.68 -1.80 -13.77
N PRO A 4 17.49 -1.13 -12.61
CA PRO A 4 16.22 -1.18 -11.90
C PRO A 4 15.08 -0.78 -12.85
N LEU A 5 13.95 -1.49 -12.75
CA LEU A 5 12.72 -1.22 -13.51
C LEU A 5 12.50 0.30 -13.61
N PRO A 6 12.34 0.87 -14.82
CA PRO A 6 12.33 2.31 -15.00
C PRO A 6 11.21 2.89 -14.13
N CYS A 7 11.59 3.73 -13.16
CA CYS A 7 10.63 4.57 -12.48
C CYS A 7 9.86 5.36 -13.56
N PRO A 8 8.53 5.50 -13.44
CA PRO A 8 7.74 6.20 -14.47
C PRO A 8 7.98 7.71 -14.50
N TYR A 9 8.97 8.18 -13.73
CA TYR A 9 9.46 9.54 -13.59
C TYR A 9 10.99 9.51 -13.49
N TYR A 10 11.63 10.64 -13.75
CA TYR A 10 13.08 10.76 -13.59
C TYR A 10 13.49 10.61 -12.12
N ALA A 11 14.32 9.60 -11.83
CA ALA A 11 14.79 9.28 -10.49
C ALA A 11 16.32 9.17 -10.45
N GLU A 12 16.92 9.97 -9.59
CA GLU A 12 18.32 9.93 -9.18
C GLU A 12 18.42 9.60 -7.70
N TYR A 13 19.48 8.88 -7.35
CA TYR A 13 19.78 8.47 -5.99
C TYR A 13 20.97 9.24 -5.45
N GLU A 14 20.93 9.59 -4.17
CA GLU A 14 22.08 10.12 -3.48
C GLU A 14 23.16 9.04 -3.31
N VAL A 15 24.41 9.45 -3.50
CA VAL A 15 25.60 8.63 -3.28
C VAL A 15 26.46 9.19 -2.16
N ASP A 16 27.18 8.32 -1.46
CA ASP A 16 28.17 8.70 -0.46
C ASP A 16 29.47 9.23 -1.11
N SER A 17 30.46 9.57 -0.28
CA SER A 17 31.77 10.08 -0.74
C SER A 17 32.58 9.08 -1.58
N GLU A 18 32.22 7.79 -1.54
CA GLU A 18 32.86 6.72 -2.31
C GLU A 18 32.08 6.39 -3.60
N GLY A 19 30.93 7.05 -3.82
CA GLY A 19 30.06 6.83 -4.97
C GLY A 19 29.06 5.69 -4.79
N ASN A 20 28.87 5.17 -3.58
CA ASN A 20 27.88 4.12 -3.30
C ASN A 20 26.51 4.72 -2.98
N TYR A 21 25.43 4.09 -3.43
CA TYR A 21 24.08 4.52 -3.08
C TYR A 21 23.81 4.44 -1.58
N ILE A 22 23.22 5.52 -1.04
CA ILE A 22 22.88 5.61 0.38
C ILE A 22 21.58 4.82 0.64
N PRO A 23 21.56 3.80 1.52
CA PRO A 23 20.35 3.06 1.83
C PRO A 23 19.29 3.92 2.52
N ASP A 24 18.03 3.69 2.18
CA ASP A 24 16.87 4.40 2.72
C ASP A 24 15.72 3.41 3.03
N PRO A 25 15.06 3.52 4.20
CA PRO A 25 14.00 2.59 4.58
C PRO A 25 12.68 2.79 3.82
N GLU A 26 12.48 3.90 3.11
CA GLU A 26 11.26 4.21 2.37
C GLU A 26 11.39 3.80 0.89
N PHE A 27 12.54 4.07 0.28
CA PHE A 27 12.77 3.86 -1.16
C PHE A 27 13.79 2.75 -1.47
N GLY A 28 14.35 2.11 -0.46
CA GLY A 28 15.51 1.22 -0.56
C GLY A 28 16.81 2.00 -0.68
N TYR A 29 16.87 2.99 -1.57
CA TYR A 29 17.97 3.94 -1.67
C TYR A 29 17.45 5.37 -1.63
N LYS A 30 18.22 6.26 -1.01
CA LYS A 30 17.84 7.65 -0.80
C LYS A 30 17.75 8.36 -2.14
N LEU A 31 16.57 8.88 -2.46
CA LEU A 31 16.35 9.71 -3.65
C LEU A 31 16.86 11.13 -3.41
N THR A 32 17.32 11.79 -4.48
CA THR A 32 17.60 13.23 -4.44
C THR A 32 16.31 14.01 -4.17
N SER A 33 16.41 15.22 -3.60
CA SER A 33 15.24 16.06 -3.34
C SER A 33 14.43 16.37 -4.61
N GLU A 34 15.11 16.55 -5.74
CA GLU A 34 14.47 16.72 -7.06
C GLU A 34 13.69 15.47 -7.47
N SER A 35 14.25 14.28 -7.26
CA SER A 35 13.59 13.02 -7.59
C SER A 35 12.38 12.73 -6.70
N ILE A 36 12.41 13.17 -5.44
CA ILE A 36 11.26 13.10 -4.53
C ILE A 36 10.13 14.01 -5.06
N GLU A 37 10.44 15.22 -5.51
CA GLU A 37 9.42 16.11 -6.08
C GLU A 37 8.90 15.59 -7.43
N ASN A 38 9.77 15.09 -8.32
CA ASN A 38 9.35 14.46 -9.58
C ASN A 38 8.39 13.28 -9.33
N ARG A 39 8.68 12.44 -8.32
CA ARG A 39 7.77 11.36 -7.90
C ARG A 39 6.43 11.92 -7.45
N ARG A 40 6.45 12.96 -6.63
CA ARG A 40 5.26 13.59 -6.08
C ARG A 40 4.39 14.18 -7.18
N GLU A 41 4.96 14.97 -8.08
CA GLU A 41 4.25 15.56 -9.23
C GLU A 41 3.69 14.49 -10.16
N TRP A 42 4.49 13.44 -10.46
CA TRP A 42 4.02 12.31 -11.27
C TRP A 42 2.83 11.61 -10.62
N ARG A 43 2.91 11.27 -9.32
CA ARG A 43 1.81 10.61 -8.60
C ARG A 43 0.57 11.50 -8.52
N ALA A 44 0.73 12.78 -8.19
CA ALA A 44 -0.36 13.74 -8.13
C ALA A 44 -1.08 13.89 -9.48
N THR A 45 -0.33 13.90 -10.58
CA THR A 45 -0.89 13.98 -11.93
C THR A 45 -1.55 12.67 -12.35
N TYR A 46 -0.87 11.55 -12.14
CA TYR A 46 -1.31 10.23 -12.58
C TYR A 46 -2.51 9.70 -11.77
N PHE A 47 -2.65 10.09 -10.50
CA PHE A 47 -3.76 9.69 -9.64
C PHE A 47 -4.88 10.75 -9.54
N LYS A 48 -4.79 11.84 -10.30
CA LYS A 48 -5.81 12.89 -10.30
C LYS A 48 -7.19 12.34 -10.69
N GLY A 49 -8.23 12.67 -9.93
CA GLY A 49 -9.60 12.19 -10.18
C GLY A 49 -9.85 10.75 -9.70
N ARG A 50 -8.91 10.18 -8.94
CA ARG A 50 -8.98 8.85 -8.33
C ARG A 50 -8.82 8.93 -6.81
N GLU A 51 -9.39 9.97 -6.21
CA GLU A 51 -9.31 10.22 -4.78
C GLU A 51 -9.95 9.07 -3.97
N PRO A 52 -9.47 8.79 -2.76
CA PRO A 52 -10.09 7.78 -1.89
C PRO A 52 -11.55 8.11 -1.57
N MET A 53 -12.39 7.08 -1.48
CA MET A 53 -13.83 7.22 -1.28
C MET A 53 -14.27 6.53 0.01
N LEU A 54 -15.14 7.18 0.79
CA LEU A 54 -15.73 6.54 1.98
C LEU A 54 -16.73 5.44 1.61
N THR A 55 -17.46 5.62 0.50
CA THR A 55 -18.48 4.68 0.04
C THR A 55 -18.19 4.21 -1.37
N LEU A 56 -18.41 2.92 -1.65
CA LEU A 56 -18.26 2.36 -2.99
C LEU A 56 -19.42 2.82 -3.89
N PRO A 57 -19.17 3.56 -4.97
CA PRO A 57 -20.24 3.98 -5.88
C PRO A 57 -20.99 2.78 -6.47
N PRO A 58 -22.34 2.82 -6.58
CA PRO A 58 -23.13 1.69 -7.09
C PRO A 58 -22.72 1.23 -8.49
N HIS A 59 -22.19 2.15 -9.30
CA HIS A 59 -21.76 1.87 -10.66
C HIS A 59 -20.46 1.03 -10.74
N LEU A 60 -19.75 0.87 -9.62
CA LEU A 60 -18.52 0.08 -9.44
C LEU A 60 -18.74 -1.18 -8.60
N GLN A 61 -19.99 -1.47 -8.22
CA GLN A 61 -20.38 -2.71 -7.55
C GLN A 61 -20.68 -3.79 -8.58
N VAL A 62 -20.26 -5.02 -8.28
CA VAL A 62 -20.61 -6.20 -9.09
C VAL A 62 -22.13 -6.40 -9.05
N SER A 63 -22.71 -6.65 -10.22
CA SER A 63 -24.14 -6.98 -10.35
C SER A 63 -24.36 -7.85 -11.59
N PRO A 64 -25.53 -8.48 -11.76
CA PRO A 64 -25.85 -9.20 -13.00
C PRO A 64 -25.72 -8.34 -14.27
N SER A 65 -25.94 -7.02 -14.14
CA SER A 65 -25.79 -6.06 -15.24
C SER A 65 -24.35 -5.57 -15.44
N ARG A 66 -23.46 -5.80 -14.47
CA ARG A 66 -22.06 -5.33 -14.44
C ARG A 66 -21.19 -6.41 -13.79
N PRO A 67 -20.81 -7.44 -14.55
CA PRO A 67 -19.99 -8.52 -14.02
C PRO A 67 -18.57 -8.04 -13.69
N ALA A 68 -17.92 -8.73 -12.76
CA ALA A 68 -16.60 -8.36 -12.24
C ALA A 68 -15.53 -8.08 -13.31
N HIS A 69 -15.51 -8.86 -14.40
CA HIS A 69 -14.53 -8.70 -15.49
C HIS A 69 -14.67 -7.40 -16.30
N MET A 70 -15.77 -6.66 -16.12
CA MET A 70 -16.00 -5.35 -16.77
C MET A 70 -15.70 -4.16 -15.85
N LEU A 71 -15.39 -4.41 -14.58
CA LEU A 71 -15.19 -3.37 -13.58
C LEU A 71 -13.71 -3.20 -13.27
N PRO A 72 -13.27 -1.96 -13.00
CA PRO A 72 -11.96 -1.74 -12.40
C PRO A 72 -11.92 -2.34 -10.99
N LYS A 73 -10.72 -2.75 -10.55
CA LYS A 73 -10.50 -3.20 -9.18
C LYS A 73 -10.35 -1.99 -8.25
N LEU A 74 -11.14 -1.98 -7.19
CA LEU A 74 -11.03 -1.09 -6.05
C LEU A 74 -10.80 -1.92 -4.79
N LEU A 75 -10.04 -1.36 -3.87
CA LEU A 75 -9.57 -1.99 -2.64
C LEU A 75 -10.20 -1.28 -1.45
N PHE A 76 -10.67 -2.02 -0.45
CA PHE A 76 -11.18 -1.46 0.79
C PHE A 76 -10.27 -1.77 1.97
N GLY A 77 -9.92 -0.76 2.78
CA GLY A 77 -8.99 -0.93 3.91
C GLY A 77 -8.13 0.31 4.20
N PHE A 78 -6.90 0.09 4.66
CA PHE A 78 -6.01 1.15 5.15
C PHE A 78 -4.76 1.31 4.31
N ALA A 79 -4.60 2.46 3.67
CA ALA A 79 -3.36 2.84 3.01
C ALA A 79 -2.29 3.22 4.06
N LEU A 80 -1.06 2.73 3.88
CA LEU A 80 0.06 2.91 4.81
C LEU A 80 1.36 3.22 4.05
N SER A 81 2.25 3.98 4.71
CA SER A 81 3.64 4.13 4.27
C SER A 81 4.52 3.04 4.85
N PHE A 82 5.66 2.77 4.21
CA PHE A 82 6.62 1.81 4.76
C PHE A 82 7.15 2.24 6.14
N SER A 83 7.30 3.55 6.37
CA SER A 83 7.65 4.12 7.67
C SER A 83 6.67 3.72 8.79
N GLN A 84 5.37 3.63 8.50
CA GLN A 84 4.38 3.12 9.45
C GLN A 84 4.57 1.62 9.72
N ALA A 85 4.87 0.80 8.70
CA ALA A 85 5.17 -0.62 8.86
C ALA A 85 6.41 -0.87 9.73
N PHE A 86 7.51 -0.14 9.49
CA PHE A 86 8.71 -0.21 10.34
C PHE A 86 8.41 0.20 11.78
N SER A 87 7.64 1.27 11.96
CA SER A 87 7.23 1.75 13.29
C SER A 87 6.39 0.71 14.02
N TYR A 88 5.45 0.06 13.31
CA TYR A 88 4.65 -1.04 13.84
C TYR A 88 5.53 -2.22 14.26
N ALA A 89 6.35 -2.74 13.34
CA ALA A 89 7.24 -3.86 13.57
C ALA A 89 8.17 -3.64 14.76
N LYS A 90 8.72 -2.42 14.91
CA LYS A 90 9.53 -2.03 16.07
C LYS A 90 8.74 -2.13 17.39
N ARG A 91 7.50 -1.60 17.43
CA ARG A 91 6.64 -1.68 18.63
C ARG A 91 6.30 -3.11 19.00
N ARG A 92 6.10 -3.97 18.01
CA ARG A 92 5.74 -5.39 18.18
C ARG A 92 6.93 -6.32 18.32
N LYS A 93 8.16 -5.79 18.24
CA LYS A 93 9.41 -6.56 18.26
C LYS A 93 9.42 -7.65 17.17
N ILE A 94 8.82 -7.36 16.01
CA ILE A 94 8.83 -8.24 14.85
C ILE A 94 10.22 -8.21 14.24
N LYS A 95 10.76 -9.39 13.95
CA LYS A 95 12.09 -9.52 13.33
C LYS A 95 12.01 -9.15 11.85
N LEU A 96 12.67 -8.06 11.49
CA LEU A 96 12.81 -7.60 10.11
C LEU A 96 14.14 -8.07 9.49
N LEU A 97 14.30 -7.83 8.18
CA LEU A 97 15.58 -8.00 7.51
C LEU A 97 16.62 -7.05 8.13
N GLY A 98 17.85 -7.57 8.30
CA GLY A 98 18.95 -6.82 8.87
C GLY A 98 19.61 -5.87 7.89
N GLU A 99 20.54 -5.05 8.38
CA GLU A 99 21.28 -4.04 7.62
C GLU A 99 22.17 -4.59 6.50
N LYS A 100 22.40 -5.91 6.45
CA LYS A 100 23.15 -6.58 5.38
C LYS A 100 22.25 -7.08 4.24
N ALA A 101 20.93 -7.07 4.42
CA ALA A 101 20.00 -7.47 3.36
C ALA A 101 19.92 -6.39 2.27
N ASP A 102 19.49 -6.77 1.07
CA ASP A 102 19.25 -5.83 -0.02
C ASP A 102 18.29 -4.71 0.46
N PRO A 103 18.71 -3.42 0.41
CA PRO A 103 17.88 -2.30 0.80
C PRO A 103 16.53 -2.23 0.07
N ILE A 104 16.46 -2.65 -1.19
CA ILE A 104 15.23 -2.64 -2.00
C ILE A 104 14.16 -3.57 -1.41
N LEU A 105 14.57 -4.69 -0.81
CA LEU A 105 13.64 -5.70 -0.29
C LEU A 105 13.15 -5.42 1.14
N ARG A 106 13.82 -4.52 1.88
CA ARG A 106 13.50 -4.27 3.29
C ARG A 106 12.09 -3.68 3.48
N PRO A 107 11.64 -2.68 2.68
CA PRO A 107 10.34 -2.06 2.91
C PRO A 107 9.18 -3.02 2.65
N SER A 108 9.20 -3.74 1.53
CA SER A 108 8.16 -4.74 1.20
C SER A 108 8.14 -5.89 2.20
N TYR A 109 9.30 -6.37 2.66
CA TYR A 109 9.36 -7.37 3.72
C TYR A 109 8.76 -6.87 5.05
N ALA A 110 9.01 -5.61 5.43
CA ALA A 110 8.43 -5.02 6.63
C ALA A 110 6.90 -4.91 6.53
N ALA A 111 6.38 -4.53 5.36
CA ALA A 111 4.94 -4.49 5.10
C ALA A 111 4.31 -5.88 5.18
N LEU A 112 4.88 -6.89 4.51
CA LEU A 112 4.38 -8.27 4.56
C LEU A 112 4.38 -8.81 6.00
N LYS A 113 5.45 -8.60 6.77
CA LYS A 113 5.49 -9.01 8.18
C LYS A 113 4.49 -8.28 9.07
N THR A 114 4.20 -7.02 8.76
CA THR A 114 3.17 -6.25 9.44
C THR A 114 1.80 -6.85 9.20
N ILE A 115 1.47 -7.13 7.94
CA ILE A 115 0.19 -7.75 7.55
C ILE A 115 0.06 -9.12 8.19
N THR A 116 1.07 -10.00 8.10
CA THR A 116 1.00 -11.33 8.72
C THR A 116 0.78 -11.29 10.25
N ASP A 117 1.38 -10.33 10.98
CA ASP A 117 1.10 -10.23 12.43
C ASP A 117 -0.29 -9.65 12.71
N LEU A 118 -0.80 -8.74 11.87
CA LEU A 118 -2.14 -8.17 12.02
C LEU A 118 -3.23 -9.19 11.67
N ASP A 119 -3.05 -9.93 10.58
CA ASP A 119 -3.89 -11.05 10.14
C ASP A 119 -4.10 -12.05 11.28
N ARG A 120 -3.01 -12.49 11.91
CA ARG A 120 -3.07 -13.38 13.09
C ARG A 120 -3.83 -12.78 14.29
N ARG A 121 -3.88 -11.45 14.41
CA ARG A 121 -4.50 -10.76 15.56
C ARG A 121 -5.96 -10.46 15.36
N THR A 122 -6.33 -10.14 14.14
CA THR A 122 -7.71 -9.89 13.73
C THR A 122 -8.44 -11.21 13.50
N GLY A 123 -7.72 -12.25 13.07
CA GLY A 123 -8.33 -13.50 12.59
C GLY A 123 -8.99 -13.37 11.22
N ALA A 124 -8.83 -12.21 10.57
CA ALA A 124 -9.34 -11.92 9.23
C ALA A 124 -8.23 -12.13 8.19
N ASP A 125 -8.61 -12.49 6.97
CA ASP A 125 -7.70 -12.67 5.83
C ASP A 125 -7.31 -11.30 5.23
N LEU A 126 -6.15 -10.78 5.63
CA LEU A 126 -5.70 -9.44 5.23
C LEU A 126 -4.76 -9.49 4.03
N ASN A 127 -5.01 -8.62 3.05
CA ASN A 127 -4.28 -8.61 1.78
C ASN A 127 -3.26 -7.46 1.71
N TYR A 128 -2.08 -7.76 1.15
CA TYR A 128 -1.11 -6.75 0.73
C TYR A 128 -1.45 -6.25 -0.66
N GLU A 129 -1.79 -4.98 -0.77
CA GLU A 129 -2.17 -4.35 -2.03
C GLU A 129 -1.46 -3.01 -2.21
N ILE A 130 -1.50 -2.44 -3.42
CA ILE A 130 -0.88 -1.14 -3.73
C ILE A 130 -1.99 -0.15 -4.07
N PRO A 131 -2.29 0.86 -3.24
CA PRO A 131 -3.34 1.82 -3.52
C PRO A 131 -2.83 2.93 -4.47
N ARG A 132 -3.70 3.45 -5.35
CA ARG A 132 -3.42 4.66 -6.15
C ARG A 132 -3.66 5.92 -5.34
N VAL A 133 -2.74 6.24 -4.45
CA VAL A 133 -2.81 7.46 -3.64
C VAL A 133 -1.41 7.98 -3.35
N GLU A 134 -1.26 9.29 -3.31
CA GLU A 134 0.00 9.93 -2.90
C GLU A 134 0.22 9.76 -1.39
N GLY A 135 1.48 9.72 -0.94
CA GLY A 135 1.85 9.63 0.47
C GLY A 135 1.78 8.22 1.09
N TYR A 136 1.25 7.24 0.37
CA TYR A 136 1.21 5.84 0.82
C TYR A 136 1.93 4.92 -0.18
N ASP A 137 2.45 3.81 0.33
CA ASP A 137 3.29 2.87 -0.42
C ASP A 137 2.61 1.51 -0.62
N PHE A 138 1.76 1.12 0.33
CA PHE A 138 0.99 -0.10 0.29
C PHE A 138 -0.32 0.07 1.05
N MET A 139 -1.15 -0.98 1.02
CA MET A 139 -2.43 -1.03 1.69
C MET A 139 -2.58 -2.37 2.38
N ILE A 140 -3.22 -2.34 3.56
CA ILE A 140 -3.82 -3.51 4.19
C ILE A 140 -5.27 -3.52 3.74
N ALA A 141 -5.58 -4.36 2.76
CA ALA A 141 -6.92 -4.48 2.21
C ALA A 141 -7.68 -5.61 2.92
N LEU A 142 -8.94 -5.34 3.26
CA LEU A 142 -9.86 -6.35 3.78
C LEU A 142 -10.43 -7.16 2.61
N TYR A 143 -10.87 -6.47 1.56
CA TYR A 143 -11.42 -7.08 0.35
C TYR A 143 -11.39 -6.09 -0.81
N SER A 144 -11.86 -6.53 -1.98
CA SER A 144 -12.03 -5.70 -3.17
C SER A 144 -13.50 -5.56 -3.56
N ASN A 145 -13.84 -4.61 -4.43
CA ASN A 145 -15.19 -4.52 -4.99
C ASN A 145 -15.58 -5.77 -5.81
N LEU A 146 -14.59 -6.54 -6.27
CA LEU A 146 -14.78 -7.75 -7.08
C LEU A 146 -14.99 -8.99 -6.22
N THR A 147 -14.55 -8.97 -4.97
CA THR A 147 -14.66 -10.08 -4.01
C THR A 147 -15.57 -9.76 -2.83
N LEU A 148 -16.17 -8.57 -2.81
CA LEU A 148 -17.01 -8.07 -1.73
C LEU A 148 -18.10 -9.06 -1.30
N GLU A 149 -18.75 -9.73 -2.24
CA GLU A 149 -19.83 -10.69 -1.93
C GLU A 149 -19.33 -11.94 -1.19
N ASP A 150 -18.09 -12.35 -1.44
CA ASP A 150 -17.50 -13.57 -0.90
C ASP A 150 -16.64 -13.31 0.35
N ASP A 151 -15.95 -12.17 0.40
CA ASP A 151 -14.93 -11.85 1.41
C ASP A 151 -15.44 -10.92 2.52
N GLN A 152 -16.58 -10.25 2.33
CA GLN A 152 -17.10 -9.32 3.33
C GLN A 152 -17.46 -10.09 4.61
N LEU A 153 -16.88 -9.64 5.72
CA LEU A 153 -17.20 -10.15 7.06
C LEU A 153 -18.58 -9.64 7.50
N GLU A 154 -19.18 -10.33 8.46
CA GLU A 154 -20.39 -9.81 9.12
C GLU A 154 -20.08 -8.45 9.78
N GLU A 155 -21.06 -7.55 9.82
CA GLU A 155 -20.86 -6.13 10.19
C GLU A 155 -20.11 -5.95 11.53
N GLU A 156 -20.45 -6.76 12.53
CA GLU A 156 -19.83 -6.77 13.85
C GLU A 156 -18.40 -7.29 13.84
N GLU A 157 -18.11 -8.32 13.03
CA GLU A 157 -16.77 -8.88 12.88
C GLU A 157 -15.88 -7.90 12.11
N GLU A 158 -16.39 -7.31 11.01
CA GLU A 158 -15.69 -6.27 10.25
C GLU A 158 -15.33 -5.09 11.15
N LYS A 159 -16.28 -4.64 11.96
CA LYS A 159 -16.07 -3.56 12.92
C LYS A 159 -14.98 -3.91 13.94
N GLU A 160 -14.99 -5.12 14.50
CA GLU A 160 -13.95 -5.57 15.43
C GLU A 160 -12.57 -5.57 14.76
N VAL A 161 -12.48 -6.09 13.53
CA VAL A 161 -11.25 -6.10 12.73
C VAL A 161 -10.73 -4.68 12.51
N ILE A 162 -11.60 -3.76 12.08
CA ILE A 162 -11.28 -2.34 11.88
C ILE A 162 -10.76 -1.70 13.18
N GLU A 163 -11.42 -1.91 14.31
CA GLU A 163 -11.01 -1.36 15.60
C GLU A 163 -9.64 -1.90 16.05
N ILE A 164 -9.38 -3.20 15.83
CA ILE A 164 -8.07 -3.81 16.10
C ILE A 164 -7.00 -3.16 15.22
N LEU A 165 -7.25 -3.04 13.91
CA LEU A 165 -6.30 -2.44 12.96
C LEU A 165 -5.98 -0.99 13.32
N GLN A 166 -6.99 -0.17 13.56
CA GLN A 166 -6.83 1.23 13.97
C GLN A 166 -5.99 1.35 15.24
N ARG A 167 -6.30 0.56 16.28
CA ARG A 167 -5.57 0.56 17.55
C ARG A 167 -4.10 0.12 17.38
N GLU A 168 -3.87 -0.94 16.64
CA GLU A 168 -2.55 -1.55 16.45
C GLU A 168 -1.62 -0.66 15.59
N LEU A 169 -2.18 -0.09 14.52
CA LEU A 169 -1.49 0.82 13.62
C LEU A 169 -1.35 2.23 14.22
N ARG A 170 -2.19 2.58 15.20
CA ARG A 170 -2.34 3.92 15.81
C ARG A 170 -2.82 4.97 14.81
N ILE A 171 -3.85 4.61 14.06
CA ILE A 171 -4.53 5.49 13.11
C ILE A 171 -5.96 5.71 13.58
N SER A 172 -6.51 6.89 13.31
CA SER A 172 -7.91 7.25 13.63
C SER A 172 -8.80 7.30 12.40
N ASP A 173 -8.20 7.36 11.21
CA ASP A 173 -8.95 7.43 9.96
C ASP A 173 -9.73 6.14 9.72
N PRO A 174 -10.94 6.20 9.15
CA PRO A 174 -11.67 5.01 8.76
C PRO A 174 -11.01 4.33 7.56
N PRO A 175 -11.29 3.04 7.32
CA PRO A 175 -10.92 2.42 6.05
C PRO A 175 -11.67 3.13 4.90
N MET A 176 -11.03 3.19 3.74
CA MET A 176 -11.58 3.83 2.54
C MET A 176 -11.44 2.90 1.34
N TRP A 177 -12.16 3.24 0.28
CA TRP A 177 -12.04 2.65 -1.05
C TRP A 177 -10.94 3.36 -1.85
N TYR A 178 -10.00 2.60 -2.36
CA TYR A 178 -8.88 3.07 -3.19
C TYR A 178 -8.90 2.38 -4.54
N TRP A 179 -8.45 3.08 -5.58
CA TRP A 179 -8.20 2.45 -6.88
C TRP A 179 -6.97 1.56 -6.80
N ASP A 180 -7.02 0.38 -7.42
CA ASP A 180 -5.88 -0.54 -7.47
C ASP A 180 -4.71 0.03 -8.27
N GLY A 181 -3.52 0.02 -7.69
CA GLY A 181 -2.28 0.56 -8.25
C GLY A 181 -1.61 -0.36 -9.27
N THR A 182 -1.92 -1.65 -9.25
CA THR A 182 -1.29 -2.66 -10.12
C THR A 182 -1.90 -2.71 -11.51
N PHE A 183 -3.16 -2.29 -11.66
CA PHE A 183 -3.89 -2.36 -12.91
C PHE A 183 -3.56 -1.18 -13.84
N ILE A 184 -2.47 -1.26 -14.62
CA ILE A 184 -2.19 -0.29 -15.68
C ILE A 184 -3.29 -0.41 -16.75
N GLU A 185 -4.30 0.47 -16.72
CA GLU A 185 -5.11 0.72 -17.91
C GLU A 185 -4.17 1.31 -18.95
N ASN A 186 -3.87 0.53 -19.99
CA ASN A 186 -3.24 1.03 -21.20
C ASN A 186 -4.10 2.20 -21.71
N SER A 187 -3.65 3.42 -21.41
CA SER A 187 -4.21 4.65 -21.97
C SER A 187 -3.61 4.87 -23.35
#